data_AF-A0A7K3DPA7-F1
#
_entry.id   AF-A0A7K3DPA7-F1
#
_cell.length_a   1.000
_cell.length_b   1.000
_cell.length_c   1.000
_cell.angle_alpha   90.00
_cell.angle_beta   90.00
_cell.angle_gamma   90.00
#
_symmetry.space_group_name_H-M   'P 1'
#
loop_
_entity.id
_entity.type
_entity.pdbx_description
1 polymer ?
#
loop_
_entity_poly.entity_id
_entity_poly.type
_entity_poly.pdbx_seq_one_letter_code
_entity_poly.pdbx_strand_id
1 'polypeptide(L)'
;MRTSPLDPDELVLRVAQAHTRLLDLTGRLSDRQKDAASTLPGWSRGHVLAHLADNARAFERQARAALAGDLVDLYDGGQQERDRSIDRGATHSAARLHEDLDAAQRALEGVWS
;
A
#
# COMPACT_ATOMS: atom_id res chain seq x y z
N MET A 1 -29.79 -5.89 -8.63
CA MET A 1 -28.83 -7.02 -8.64
C MET A 1 -28.04 -6.98 -7.34
N ARG A 2 -28.23 -7.95 -6.45
CA ARG A 2 -27.27 -8.21 -5.35
C ARG A 2 -26.13 -8.98 -5.98
N THR A 3 -24.95 -8.38 -6.12
CA THR A 3 -23.73 -9.13 -6.37
C THR A 3 -23.57 -10.09 -5.19
N SER A 4 -23.58 -11.40 -5.45
CA SER A 4 -23.11 -12.36 -4.47
C SER A 4 -21.68 -11.96 -4.09
N PRO A 5 -21.31 -11.90 -2.79
CA PRO A 5 -19.95 -11.57 -2.43
C PRO A 5 -19.03 -12.57 -3.12
N LEU A 6 -17.99 -12.04 -3.78
CA LEU A 6 -16.96 -12.86 -4.41
C LEU A 6 -16.33 -13.75 -3.35
N ASP A 7 -15.95 -14.95 -3.76
CA ASP A 7 -15.24 -15.89 -2.91
C ASP A 7 -13.94 -15.25 -2.37
N PRO A 8 -13.57 -15.43 -1.10
CA PRO A 8 -12.34 -14.84 -0.54
C PRO A 8 -11.07 -15.19 -1.33
N ASP A 9 -10.95 -16.41 -1.85
CA ASP A 9 -9.77 -16.83 -2.61
C ASP A 9 -9.75 -16.13 -3.99
N GLU A 10 -10.93 -15.93 -4.60
CA GLU A 10 -11.07 -15.14 -5.81
C GLU A 10 -10.66 -13.67 -5.56
N LEU A 11 -11.06 -13.09 -4.42
CA LEU A 11 -10.68 -11.73 -4.04
C LEU A 11 -9.16 -11.60 -3.85
N VAL A 12 -8.54 -12.52 -3.12
CA VAL A 12 -7.08 -12.54 -2.90
C VAL A 12 -6.34 -12.61 -4.24
N LEU A 13 -6.75 -13.51 -5.14
CA LEU A 13 -6.16 -13.62 -6.47
C LEU A 13 -6.26 -12.32 -7.27
N ARG A 14 -7.42 -11.66 -7.26
CA ARG A 14 -7.64 -10.40 -7.98
C ARG A 14 -6.81 -9.26 -7.41
N VAL A 15 -6.62 -9.22 -6.09
CA VAL A 15 -5.75 -8.25 -5.41
C VAL A 15 -4.29 -8.48 -5.79
N ALA A 16 -3.79 -9.71 -5.75
CA ALA A 16 -2.41 -10.04 -6.16
C ALA A 16 -2.13 -9.65 -7.63
N GLN A 17 -3.10 -9.88 -8.53
CA GLN A 17 -3.01 -9.42 -9.92
C GLN A 17 -3.02 -7.89 -10.04
N ALA A 18 -3.71 -7.17 -9.16
CA ALA A 18 -3.68 -5.71 -9.12
C ALA A 18 -2.34 -5.19 -8.58
N HIS A 19 -1.78 -5.83 -7.55
CA HIS A 19 -0.46 -5.51 -7.02
C HIS A 19 0.63 -5.68 -8.07
N THR A 20 0.64 -6.82 -8.79
CA THR A 20 1.58 -7.07 -9.89
C THR A 20 1.52 -5.96 -10.95
N ARG A 21 0.31 -5.60 -11.42
CA ARG A 21 0.14 -4.51 -12.40
C ARG A 21 0.61 -3.15 -11.87
N LEU A 22 0.41 -2.89 -10.59
CA LEU A 22 0.90 -1.66 -9.96
C LEU A 22 2.43 -1.63 -9.90
N LEU A 23 3.08 -2.75 -9.58
CA LEU A 23 4.55 -2.84 -9.60
C LEU A 23 5.11 -2.61 -11.00
N ASP A 24 4.52 -3.21 -12.03
CA ASP A 24 4.90 -2.99 -13.42
C ASP A 24 4.80 -1.52 -13.83
N LEU A 25 3.78 -0.80 -13.37
CA LEU A 25 3.60 0.63 -13.65
C LEU A 25 4.62 1.49 -12.92
N THR A 26 4.89 1.17 -11.65
CA THR A 26 5.73 1.98 -10.77
C THR A 26 7.22 1.79 -11.02
N GLY A 27 7.65 0.60 -11.44
CA GLY A 27 9.03 0.31 -11.84
C GLY A 27 9.51 1.10 -13.05
N ARG A 28 8.60 1.78 -13.78
CA ARG A 28 8.89 2.64 -14.93
C ARG A 28 8.96 4.13 -14.58
N LEU A 29 8.71 4.51 -13.32
CA LEU A 29 8.75 5.92 -12.91
C LEU A 29 10.18 6.39 -12.70
N SER A 30 10.50 7.53 -13.28
CA SER A 30 11.66 8.34 -12.90
C SER A 30 11.37 9.19 -11.67
N ASP A 31 12.43 9.66 -11.00
CA ASP A 31 12.29 10.60 -9.87
C ASP A 31 11.50 11.87 -10.26
N ARG A 32 11.77 12.43 -11.43
CA ARG A 32 11.01 13.59 -11.92
C ARG A 32 9.51 13.30 -12.04
N GLN A 33 9.13 12.10 -12.48
CA GLN A 33 7.72 11.72 -12.60
C GLN A 33 7.08 11.45 -11.24
N LYS A 34 7.83 10.88 -10.29
CA LYS A 34 7.35 10.66 -8.92
C LYS A 34 7.00 11.99 -8.23
N ASP A 35 7.81 13.03 -8.47
CA ASP A 35 7.65 14.33 -7.81
C ASP A 35 6.54 15.17 -8.45
N ALA A 36 6.16 14.86 -9.69
CA ALA A 36 5.04 15.53 -10.36
C ALA A 36 3.69 15.21 -9.68
N ALA A 37 2.78 16.18 -9.73
CA ALA A 37 1.44 16.07 -9.16
C ALA A 37 0.69 14.82 -9.67
N SER A 38 -0.01 14.16 -8.76
CA SER A 38 -1.00 13.13 -9.07
C SER A 38 -2.35 13.78 -9.40
N THR A 39 -3.38 12.98 -9.65
CA THR A 39 -4.77 13.46 -9.77
C THR A 39 -5.42 13.75 -8.42
N LEU A 40 -4.77 13.38 -7.30
CA LEU A 40 -5.23 13.71 -5.96
C LEU A 40 -4.70 15.09 -5.56
N PRO A 41 -5.57 16.04 -5.16
CA PRO A 41 -5.15 17.37 -4.76
C PRO A 41 -4.07 17.34 -3.67
N GLY A 42 -2.97 18.07 -3.88
CA GLY A 42 -1.88 18.18 -2.92
C GLY A 42 -0.91 17.00 -2.89
N TRP A 43 -1.16 15.91 -3.61
CA TRP A 43 -0.31 14.71 -3.58
C TRP A 43 0.50 14.56 -4.87
N SER A 44 1.81 14.38 -4.73
CA SER A 44 2.65 13.87 -5.83
C SER A 44 2.38 12.38 -6.06
N ARG A 45 2.85 11.82 -7.18
CA ARG A 45 2.83 10.36 -7.36
C ARG A 45 3.63 9.66 -6.26
N GLY A 46 4.71 10.28 -5.77
CA GLY A 46 5.48 9.81 -4.62
C GLY A 46 4.63 9.65 -3.35
N HIS A 47 3.73 10.59 -3.04
CA HIS A 47 2.80 10.47 -1.91
C HIS A 47 1.84 9.29 -2.09
N VAL A 48 1.35 9.06 -3.31
CA VAL A 48 0.50 7.91 -3.62
C VAL A 48 1.26 6.60 -3.34
N LEU A 49 2.50 6.48 -3.81
CA LEU A 49 3.30 5.26 -3.60
C LEU A 49 3.64 5.02 -2.13
N ALA A 50 4.07 6.07 -1.41
CA ALA A 50 4.34 6.00 0.02
C ALA A 50 3.08 5.57 0.78
N HIS A 51 1.92 6.16 0.46
CA HIS A 51 0.65 5.77 1.07
C HIS A 51 0.30 4.30 0.81
N LEU A 52 0.43 3.81 -0.42
CA LEU A 52 0.07 2.43 -0.75
C LEU A 52 0.97 1.43 -0.03
N ALA A 53 2.28 1.70 0.06
CA ALA A 53 3.21 0.87 0.84
C ALA A 53 2.86 0.87 2.33
N ASP A 54 2.60 2.04 2.93
CA ASP A 54 2.24 2.15 4.34
C ASP A 54 0.87 1.55 4.65
N ASN A 55 -0.07 1.64 3.71
CA ASN A 55 -1.38 0.99 3.82
C ASN A 55 -1.25 -0.53 3.82
N ALA A 56 -0.42 -1.09 2.92
CA ALA A 56 -0.16 -2.52 2.90
C ALA A 56 0.48 -3.01 4.22
N ARG A 57 1.46 -2.25 4.75
CA ARG A 57 2.07 -2.53 6.07
C ARG A 57 1.05 -2.45 7.21
N ALA A 58 0.15 -1.47 7.19
CA ALA A 58 -0.89 -1.33 8.21
C ALA A 58 -1.85 -2.54 8.20
N PHE A 59 -2.28 -2.98 7.02
CA PHE A 59 -3.15 -4.15 6.90
C PHE A 59 -2.43 -5.47 7.18
N GLU A 60 -1.13 -5.57 6.91
CA GLU A 60 -0.33 -6.73 7.32
C GLU A 60 -0.34 -6.84 8.85
N ARG A 61 -0.09 -5.72 9.55
CA ARG A 61 -0.14 -5.67 11.02
C ARG A 61 -1.54 -6.03 11.54
N GLN A 62 -2.60 -5.49 10.94
CA GLN A 62 -3.98 -5.82 11.32
C GLN A 62 -4.28 -7.31 11.17
N ALA A 63 -3.89 -7.92 10.04
CA ALA A 63 -4.12 -9.34 9.80
C ALA A 63 -3.35 -10.22 10.80
N ARG A 64 -2.08 -9.88 11.10
CA ARG A 64 -1.29 -10.58 12.13
C ARG A 64 -1.89 -10.45 13.53
N ALA A 65 -2.34 -9.25 13.91
CA ALA A 65 -2.99 -9.02 15.20
C ALA A 65 -4.29 -9.83 15.32
N ALA A 66 -5.12 -9.83 14.27
CA ALA A 66 -6.34 -10.61 14.22
C ALA A 66 -6.08 -12.11 14.36
N LEU A 67 -5.04 -12.65 13.71
CA LEU A 67 -4.62 -14.05 13.87
C LEU A 67 -4.15 -14.38 15.29
N ALA A 68 -3.59 -13.40 16.01
CA ALA A 68 -3.21 -13.53 17.41
C ALA A 68 -4.40 -13.34 18.39
N GLY A 69 -5.57 -12.92 17.89
CA GLY A 69 -6.74 -12.61 18.71
C GLY A 69 -6.72 -11.20 19.32
N ASP A 70 -5.83 -10.33 18.85
CA ASP A 70 -5.64 -8.98 19.35
C ASP A 70 -6.38 -7.94 18.50
N LEU A 71 -6.80 -6.85 19.15
CA LEU A 71 -7.30 -5.64 18.49
C LEU A 71 -6.27 -4.53 18.66
N VAL A 72 -5.83 -3.96 17.54
CA VAL A 72 -4.84 -2.87 17.51
C VAL A 72 -5.34 -1.73 16.64
N ASP A 73 -4.88 -0.51 16.93
CA ASP A 73 -5.17 0.64 16.07
C ASP A 73 -4.57 0.43 14.66
N LEU A 74 -5.26 0.91 13.63
CA LEU A 74 -4.77 0.78 12.24
C LEU A 74 -3.48 1.58 12.02
N TYR A 75 -3.42 2.77 12.59
CA TYR A 75 -2.28 3.68 12.50
C TYR A 75 -1.76 3.95 13.90
N ASP A 76 -0.54 3.48 14.18
CA ASP A 76 0.16 3.82 15.41
C ASP A 76 0.36 5.34 15.46
N GLY A 77 -0.04 5.99 16.56
CA GLY A 77 -0.03 7.45 16.65
C GLY A 77 -1.15 8.16 15.86
N GLY A 78 -2.10 7.41 15.31
CA GLY A 78 -3.31 7.91 14.67
C GLY A 78 -3.07 8.57 13.31
N GLN A 79 -4.09 9.32 12.86
CA GLN A 79 -4.10 9.92 11.51
C GLN A 79 -2.94 10.90 11.28
N GLN A 80 -2.50 11.62 12.31
CA GLN A 80 -1.41 12.56 12.18
C GLN A 80 -0.07 11.87 11.87
N GLU A 81 0.20 10.72 12.49
CA GLU A 81 1.43 9.97 12.20
C GLU A 81 1.38 9.29 10.84
N ARG A 82 0.19 8.79 10.43
CA ARG A 82 -0.03 8.34 9.05
C ARG A 82 0.37 9.42 8.05
N ASP A 83 -0.12 10.64 8.22
CA ASP A 83 0.14 11.73 7.28
C ASP A 83 1.64 12.10 7.24
N ARG A 84 2.30 12.17 8.41
CA ARG A 84 3.76 12.40 8.49
C ARG A 84 4.58 11.30 7.82
N SER A 85 4.18 10.04 7.99
CA SER A 85 4.86 8.90 7.37
C SER A 85 4.82 9.01 5.84
N ILE A 86 3.64 9.35 5.31
CA ILE A 86 3.43 9.55 3.87
C ILE A 86 4.28 10.71 3.35
N ASP A 87 4.27 11.86 4.03
CA ASP A 87 5.04 13.03 3.63
C ASP A 87 6.55 12.73 3.62
N ARG A 88 7.06 12.02 4.63
CA ARG A 88 8.47 11.58 4.68
C ARG A 88 8.78 10.61 3.55
N GLY A 89 7.96 9.57 3.39
CA GLY A 89 8.14 8.54 2.36
C GLY A 89 8.13 9.12 0.95
N ALA A 90 7.28 10.10 0.68
CA ALA A 90 7.18 10.75 -0.63
C ALA A 90 8.49 11.40 -1.11
N THR A 91 9.42 11.69 -0.19
CA THR A 91 10.75 12.26 -0.52
C THR A 91 11.74 11.23 -1.05
N HIS A 92 11.50 9.93 -0.85
CA HIS A 92 12.37 8.85 -1.32
C HIS A 92 12.46 8.79 -2.85
N SER A 93 13.50 8.14 -3.37
CA SER A 93 13.64 7.91 -4.82
C SER A 93 12.51 7.00 -5.36
N ALA A 94 12.25 7.08 -6.67
CA ALA A 94 11.25 6.24 -7.34
C ALA A 94 11.58 4.76 -7.17
N ALA A 95 12.87 4.40 -7.30
CA ALA A 95 13.35 3.05 -7.07
C ALA A 95 13.07 2.60 -5.63
N ARG A 96 13.37 3.44 -4.63
CA ARG A 96 13.11 3.10 -3.23
C ARG A 96 11.63 2.93 -2.93
N LEU A 97 10.78 3.82 -3.45
CA LEU A 97 9.32 3.72 -3.31
C LEU A 97 8.76 2.45 -3.95
N HIS A 98 9.29 2.06 -5.11
CA HIS A 98 8.92 0.82 -5.78
C HIS A 98 9.33 -0.41 -4.94
N GLU A 99 10.56 -0.45 -4.43
CA GLU A 99 11.02 -1.51 -3.52
C GLU A 99 10.19 -1.60 -2.23
N ASP A 100 9.88 -0.45 -1.63
CA ASP A 100 9.06 -0.36 -0.42
C ASP A 100 7.65 -0.91 -0.64
N LEU A 101 7.05 -0.56 -1.78
CA LEU A 101 5.73 -1.04 -2.18
C LEU A 101 5.75 -2.55 -2.44
N ASP A 102 6.73 -3.04 -3.18
CA ASP A 102 6.90 -4.46 -3.51
C ASP A 102 7.07 -5.33 -2.25
N ALA A 103 7.94 -4.88 -1.34
CA ALA A 103 8.14 -5.55 -0.05
C ALA A 103 6.85 -5.56 0.80
N ALA A 104 6.14 -4.44 0.87
CA ALA A 104 4.91 -4.33 1.65
C ALA A 104 3.76 -5.19 1.09
N GLN A 105 3.62 -5.24 -0.23
CA GLN A 105 2.61 -6.08 -0.90
C GLN A 105 2.89 -7.57 -0.67
N ARG A 106 4.14 -8.01 -0.83
CA ARG A 106 4.51 -9.41 -0.55
C ARG A 106 4.29 -9.80 0.90
N ALA A 107 4.62 -8.90 1.84
CA ALA A 107 4.42 -9.16 3.26
C ALA A 107 2.94 -9.29 3.60
N LEU A 108 2.09 -8.41 3.06
CA LEU A 108 0.65 -8.47 3.24
C LEU A 108 0.04 -9.75 2.64
N GLU A 109 0.39 -10.07 1.39
CA GLU A 109 -0.09 -11.28 0.71
C GLU A 109 0.31 -12.55 1.46
N GLY A 110 1.54 -12.61 1.98
CA GLY A 110 2.01 -13.74 2.76
C GLY A 110 1.31 -13.96 4.10
N VAL A 111 0.51 -13.01 4.60
CA VAL A 111 -0.33 -13.20 5.79
C VAL A 111 -1.72 -13.74 5.43
N TRP A 112 -2.16 -13.59 4.17
CA TRP A 112 -3.46 -14.07 3.72
C TRP A 112 -3.47 -15.56 3.33
N SER A 113 -2.31 -16.09 2.95
CA SER A 113 -2.08 -17.48 2.56
C SER A 113 -1.67 -18.35 3.74
#